data_AF-A0AAW0AJI8-F1
#
_entry.id   AF-A0AAW0AJI8-F1
#
_cell.length_a   1.000
_cell.length_b   1.000
_cell.length_c   1.000
_cell.angle_alpha   90.00
_cell.angle_beta   90.00
_cell.angle_gamma   90.00
#
_symmetry.space_group_name_H-M   'P 1'
#
loop_
_entity.id
_entity.type
_entity.pdbx_description
1 polymer ?
#
loop_
_entity_poly.entity_id
_entity_poly.type
_entity_poly.pdbx_seq_one_letter_code
_entity_poly.pdbx_strand_id
1 'polypeptide(L)'
;MHNASLLKHWGPFPALSEFAGERMNGMLQKIKTNKKMEDMPLTMLRQMARRGRLEAQLSDGQLKAGALGQFSEILQPTIAASRKQAKPLSDLAVAKILKVSKELPEEDYELLLQYQRSKGQPWRSWLDLPQPHGALILPPAVLYSRHFKIGDHTFSRIKSRKKNSRIQFKDPEDSTTRCTGYIREIWQIPVHNYLQTFFLVEKYKPLALGAIQKTPYHSLNLFQATAVSTDPSNNFCIIEPHHILTHLTSYYRPKGTFGILKAILVICWALNRGRRA
;
A
#
# COMPACT_ATOMS: atom_id res chain seq x y z
N MET A 1 8.14 -33.17 2.04
CA MET A 1 8.29 -31.80 1.50
C MET A 1 8.85 -30.89 2.59
N HIS A 2 10.14 -30.52 2.52
CA HIS A 2 10.86 -29.83 3.60
C HIS A 2 10.68 -28.30 3.56
N ASN A 3 9.47 -27.81 3.85
CA ASN A 3 9.18 -26.36 3.81
C ASN A 3 10.07 -25.55 4.77
N ALA A 4 10.50 -26.14 5.90
CA ALA A 4 11.36 -25.47 6.88
C ALA A 4 12.80 -25.26 6.38
N SER A 5 13.41 -26.23 5.70
CA SER A 5 14.78 -26.08 5.15
C SER A 5 14.79 -25.10 3.98
N LEU A 6 13.74 -25.18 3.15
CA LEU A 6 13.50 -24.25 2.06
C LEU A 6 13.29 -22.82 2.62
N LEU A 7 12.56 -22.62 3.74
CA LEU A 7 12.32 -21.29 4.36
C LEU A 7 13.62 -20.69 4.90
N LYS A 8 14.47 -21.57 5.41
CA LYS A 8 15.78 -21.19 5.94
C LYS A 8 16.68 -20.65 4.82
N HIS A 9 16.67 -21.27 3.64
CA HIS A 9 17.52 -20.91 2.50
C HIS A 9 16.95 -19.76 1.64
N TRP A 10 15.67 -19.81 1.30
CA TRP A 10 15.07 -18.97 0.27
C TRP A 10 14.17 -17.85 0.81
N GLY A 11 13.84 -17.87 2.10
CA GLY A 11 12.86 -16.94 2.69
C GLY A 11 11.40 -17.36 2.45
N PRO A 12 10.43 -16.48 2.70
CA PRO A 12 9.01 -16.81 2.58
C PRO A 12 8.65 -17.26 1.15
N PHE A 13 8.05 -18.45 1.03
CA PHE A 13 7.66 -19.11 -0.22
C PHE A 13 6.54 -18.53 -1.09
N PRO A 14 5.76 -17.48 -0.72
CA PRO A 14 4.62 -17.10 -1.56
C PRO A 14 4.99 -16.76 -3.02
N ALA A 15 6.25 -16.37 -3.30
CA ALA A 15 6.74 -16.14 -4.65
C ALA A 15 7.17 -17.40 -5.41
N LEU A 16 7.61 -18.46 -4.72
CA LEU A 16 8.37 -19.56 -5.33
C LEU A 16 7.58 -20.85 -5.57
N SER A 17 6.67 -21.27 -4.69
CA SER A 17 6.25 -22.68 -4.71
C SER A 17 5.06 -23.02 -5.59
N GLU A 18 3.97 -22.25 -5.65
CA GLU A 18 2.78 -22.74 -6.37
C GLU A 18 1.89 -21.66 -7.03
N PHE A 19 2.02 -20.38 -6.68
CA PHE A 19 0.88 -19.46 -6.84
C PHE A 19 0.63 -18.92 -8.25
N ALA A 20 1.64 -18.74 -9.10
CA ALA A 20 1.39 -18.23 -10.46
C ALA A 20 0.74 -19.30 -11.35
N GLY A 21 1.30 -20.51 -11.33
CA GLY A 21 0.77 -21.68 -12.03
C GLY A 21 -0.59 -22.10 -11.48
N GLU A 22 -0.77 -22.19 -10.16
CA GLU A 22 -2.08 -22.49 -9.57
C GLU A 22 -3.13 -21.42 -9.89
N ARG A 23 -2.74 -20.14 -9.93
CA ARG A 23 -3.66 -19.07 -10.34
C ARG A 23 -4.08 -19.26 -11.78
N MET A 24 -3.15 -19.55 -12.68
CA MET A 24 -3.46 -19.86 -14.08
C MET A 24 -4.37 -21.08 -14.17
N ASN A 25 -4.06 -22.16 -13.44
CA ASN A 25 -4.89 -23.37 -13.40
C ASN A 25 -6.30 -23.08 -12.89
N GLY A 26 -6.45 -22.36 -11.79
CA GLY A 26 -7.76 -22.00 -11.25
C GLY A 26 -8.55 -21.04 -12.15
N MET A 27 -7.88 -20.21 -12.95
CA MET A 27 -8.54 -19.38 -13.97
C MET A 27 -8.99 -20.23 -15.16
N LEU A 28 -8.13 -21.13 -15.62
CA LEU A 28 -8.39 -22.06 -16.72
C LEU A 28 -9.53 -23.03 -16.39
N GLN A 29 -9.56 -23.58 -15.17
CA GLN A 29 -10.64 -24.47 -14.70
C GLN A 29 -12.03 -23.81 -14.68
N LYS A 30 -12.09 -22.47 -14.54
CA LYS A 30 -13.36 -21.72 -14.53
C LYS A 30 -13.87 -21.38 -15.93
N ILE A 31 -13.07 -21.61 -16.98
CA ILE A 31 -13.50 -21.38 -18.35
C ILE A 31 -14.50 -22.46 -18.71
N LYS A 32 -15.74 -22.05 -19.00
CA LYS A 32 -16.74 -22.95 -19.57
C LYS A 32 -16.28 -23.34 -20.97
N THR A 33 -15.87 -24.59 -21.12
CA THR A 33 -15.47 -25.17 -22.41
C THR A 33 -16.69 -25.79 -23.09
N ASN A 34 -16.62 -25.97 -24.39
CA ASN A 34 -17.67 -26.57 -25.23
C ASN A 34 -17.77 -28.10 -25.05
N LYS A 35 -17.17 -28.68 -24.00
CA LYS A 35 -17.06 -30.13 -23.70
C LYS A 35 -16.40 -30.99 -24.79
N LYS A 36 -15.84 -30.37 -25.84
CA LYS A 36 -15.03 -31.05 -26.86
C LYS A 36 -13.57 -30.98 -26.43
N MET A 37 -12.97 -32.12 -26.12
CA MET A 37 -11.59 -32.19 -25.62
C MET A 37 -10.59 -31.59 -26.61
N GLU A 38 -10.81 -31.79 -27.91
CA GLU A 38 -9.94 -31.29 -28.99
C GLU A 38 -9.96 -29.75 -29.09
N ASP A 39 -11.10 -29.11 -28.83
CA ASP A 39 -11.27 -27.65 -28.88
C ASP A 39 -10.94 -26.96 -27.55
N MET A 40 -10.72 -27.74 -26.48
CA MET A 40 -10.50 -27.23 -25.13
C MET A 40 -9.28 -26.30 -25.05
N PRO A 41 -8.09 -26.67 -25.58
CA PRO A 41 -6.91 -25.82 -25.52
C PRO A 41 -7.13 -24.49 -26.26
N LEU A 42 -7.76 -24.55 -27.43
CA LEU A 42 -8.05 -23.36 -28.25
C LEU A 42 -9.03 -22.41 -27.53
N THR A 43 -10.07 -22.96 -26.91
CA THR A 43 -11.07 -22.19 -26.15
C THR A 43 -10.43 -21.53 -24.94
N MET A 44 -9.60 -22.27 -24.20
CA MET A 44 -8.86 -21.75 -23.05
C MET A 44 -7.92 -20.61 -23.45
N LEU A 45 -7.13 -20.79 -24.52
CA LEU A 45 -6.22 -19.78 -25.05
C LEU A 45 -6.98 -18.53 -25.50
N ARG A 46 -8.09 -18.69 -26.23
CA ARG A 46 -8.92 -17.54 -26.68
C ARG A 46 -9.46 -16.74 -25.50
N GLN A 47 -9.96 -17.39 -24.46
CA GLN A 47 -10.51 -16.69 -23.30
C GLN A 47 -9.42 -16.02 -22.47
N MET A 48 -8.25 -16.66 -22.29
CA MET A 48 -7.10 -16.04 -21.64
C MET A 48 -6.58 -14.84 -22.43
N ALA A 49 -6.50 -14.94 -23.76
CA ALA A 49 -6.09 -13.82 -24.61
C ALA A 49 -7.09 -12.65 -24.55
N ARG A 50 -8.41 -12.93 -24.59
CA ARG A 50 -9.45 -11.90 -24.44
C ARG A 50 -9.34 -11.19 -23.10
N ARG A 51 -9.13 -11.95 -22.03
CA ARG A 51 -8.94 -11.39 -20.69
C ARG A 51 -7.68 -10.55 -20.60
N GLY A 52 -6.54 -11.03 -21.12
CA GLY A 52 -5.30 -10.26 -21.13
C GLY A 52 -5.43 -8.94 -21.90
N ARG A 53 -6.13 -8.93 -23.04
CA ARG A 53 -6.43 -7.69 -23.77
C ARG A 53 -7.29 -6.72 -22.97
N LEU A 54 -8.31 -7.22 -22.27
CA LEU A 54 -9.16 -6.39 -21.42
C LEU A 54 -8.38 -5.82 -20.22
N GLU A 55 -7.53 -6.63 -19.59
CA GLU A 55 -6.65 -6.17 -18.50
C GLU A 55 -5.67 -5.08 -18.99
N ALA A 56 -5.10 -5.22 -20.19
CA ALA A 56 -4.25 -4.20 -20.81
C ALA A 56 -5.02 -2.91 -21.15
N GLN A 57 -6.21 -3.03 -21.74
CA GLN A 57 -7.05 -1.85 -22.04
C GLN A 57 -7.49 -1.10 -20.77
N LEU A 58 -7.71 -1.83 -19.67
CA LEU A 58 -7.99 -1.25 -18.36
C LEU A 58 -6.74 -0.56 -17.77
N SER A 59 -5.55 -1.13 -17.90
CA SER A 59 -4.31 -0.52 -17.40
C SER A 59 -3.92 0.75 -18.17
N ASP A 60 -4.14 0.75 -19.48
CA ASP A 60 -3.74 1.85 -20.37
C ASP A 60 -4.75 3.00 -20.35
N GLY A 61 -5.86 2.86 -19.61
CA GLY A 61 -6.87 3.90 -19.45
C GLY A 61 -7.62 4.24 -20.74
N GLN A 62 -7.58 3.37 -21.73
CA GLN A 62 -8.24 3.56 -23.03
C GLN A 62 -9.78 3.42 -22.94
N LEU A 63 -10.30 2.83 -21.86
CA LEU A 63 -11.73 2.54 -21.66
C LEU A 63 -12.51 3.67 -20.97
N LYS A 64 -12.07 4.93 -21.06
CA LYS A 64 -12.68 6.05 -20.32
C LYS A 64 -14.04 6.55 -20.86
N ALA A 65 -14.50 6.09 -22.02
CA ALA A 65 -15.75 6.58 -22.63
C ALA A 65 -16.81 5.48 -22.77
N GLY A 66 -18.06 5.81 -22.41
CA GLY A 66 -19.24 4.95 -22.61
C GLY A 66 -19.49 3.89 -21.53
N ALA A 67 -20.35 2.92 -21.84
CA ALA A 67 -20.79 1.87 -20.91
C ALA A 67 -19.64 1.01 -20.34
N LEU A 68 -18.57 0.82 -21.12
CA LEU A 68 -17.38 0.08 -20.68
C LEU A 68 -16.57 0.83 -19.60
N GLY A 69 -16.60 2.17 -19.61
CA GLY A 69 -15.98 2.99 -18.57
C GLY A 69 -16.73 2.88 -17.24
N GLN A 70 -18.06 2.91 -17.28
CA GLN A 70 -18.89 2.66 -16.10
C GLN A 70 -18.68 1.24 -15.55
N PHE A 71 -18.58 0.24 -16.45
CA PHE A 71 -18.27 -1.14 -16.06
C PHE A 71 -16.86 -1.27 -15.47
N SER A 72 -15.89 -0.49 -15.96
CA SER A 72 -14.54 -0.44 -15.40
C SER A 72 -14.53 0.13 -13.97
N GLU A 73 -15.37 1.13 -13.68
CA GLU A 73 -15.55 1.67 -12.32
C GLU A 73 -16.22 0.66 -11.37
N ILE A 74 -17.11 -0.19 -11.89
CA ILE A 74 -17.75 -1.26 -11.10
C ILE A 74 -16.77 -2.40 -10.81
N LEU A 75 -16.00 -2.82 -11.83
CA LEU A 75 -15.05 -3.93 -11.71
C LEU A 75 -13.79 -3.55 -10.94
N GLN A 76 -13.39 -2.28 -11.04
CA GLN A 76 -12.33 -1.68 -10.25
C GLN A 76 -12.95 -0.53 -9.46
N PRO A 77 -13.61 -0.81 -8.32
CA PRO A 77 -14.05 0.24 -7.43
C PRO A 77 -12.76 0.90 -6.92
N THR A 78 -12.29 1.91 -7.64
CA THR A 78 -11.28 2.80 -7.12
C THR A 78 -11.85 3.31 -5.80
N ILE A 79 -10.99 3.48 -4.81
CA ILE A 79 -11.32 4.13 -3.53
C ILE A 79 -12.02 5.50 -3.75
N ALA A 80 -11.92 6.09 -4.95
CA ALA A 80 -12.75 7.20 -5.42
C ALA A 80 -14.27 6.95 -5.31
N ALA A 81 -14.76 5.72 -5.54
CA ALA A 81 -16.16 5.35 -5.32
C ALA A 81 -16.55 5.33 -3.83
N SER A 82 -15.60 4.99 -2.93
CA SER A 82 -15.80 5.13 -1.48
C SER A 82 -15.87 6.61 -1.07
N ARG A 83 -15.11 7.48 -1.74
CA ARG A 83 -15.19 8.95 -1.56
C ARG A 83 -16.54 9.54 -1.99
N LYS A 84 -17.19 8.97 -3.02
CA LYS A 84 -18.55 9.36 -3.47
C LYS A 84 -19.66 8.95 -2.47
N GLN A 85 -19.39 8.08 -1.49
CA GLN A 85 -20.37 7.62 -0.50
C GLN A 85 -20.18 8.22 0.90
N ALA A 86 -19.11 8.97 1.15
CA ALA A 86 -18.95 9.64 2.43
C ALA A 86 -20.00 10.75 2.52
N LYS A 87 -20.94 10.65 3.46
CA LYS A 87 -21.83 11.76 3.77
C LYS A 87 -20.99 12.87 4.43
N PRO A 88 -21.16 14.15 4.04
CA PRO A 88 -20.51 15.24 4.73
C PRO A 88 -20.91 15.21 6.21
N LEU A 89 -19.92 15.36 7.09
CA LEU A 89 -20.11 15.45 8.53
C LEU A 89 -20.85 16.75 8.85
N SER A 90 -21.84 16.65 9.74
CA SER A 90 -22.43 17.82 10.40
C SER A 90 -21.39 18.52 11.27
N ASP A 91 -21.47 19.84 11.39
CA ASP A 91 -20.59 20.66 12.24
C ASP A 91 -20.57 20.17 13.70
N LEU A 92 -21.70 19.67 14.22
CA LEU A 92 -21.78 19.06 15.55
C LEU A 92 -20.94 17.78 15.66
N ALA A 93 -20.87 16.99 14.58
CA ALA A 93 -20.04 15.78 14.53
C ALA A 93 -18.56 16.14 14.46
N VAL A 94 -18.19 17.17 13.70
CA VAL A 94 -16.83 17.71 13.64
C VAL A 94 -16.39 18.22 15.02
N ALA A 95 -17.21 19.00 15.70
CA ALA A 95 -16.91 19.50 17.05
C ALA A 95 -16.73 18.37 18.08
N LYS A 96 -17.57 17.32 18.02
CA LYS A 96 -17.43 16.13 18.88
C LYS A 96 -16.11 15.39 18.63
N ILE A 97 -15.71 15.26 17.36
CA ILE A 97 -14.44 14.65 16.96
C ILE A 97 -13.26 15.47 17.48
N LEU A 98 -13.29 16.79 17.30
CA LEU A 98 -12.24 17.68 17.75
C LEU A 98 -12.10 17.68 19.29
N LYS A 99 -13.21 17.55 20.03
CA LYS A 99 -13.17 17.44 21.50
C LYS A 99 -12.38 16.22 22.02
N VAL A 100 -12.41 15.10 21.28
CA VAL A 100 -11.71 13.86 21.66
C VAL A 100 -10.29 13.80 21.08
N SER A 101 -10.02 14.63 20.07
CA SER A 101 -8.74 14.66 19.36
C SER A 101 -7.60 15.17 20.24
N LYS A 102 -6.39 14.76 19.88
CA LYS A 102 -5.15 15.16 20.57
C LYS A 102 -4.29 15.97 19.63
N GLU A 103 -3.58 16.93 20.17
CA GLU A 103 -2.64 17.75 19.41
C GLU A 103 -1.51 16.89 18.83
N LEU A 104 -1.19 17.16 17.56
CA LEU A 104 -0.04 16.60 16.89
C LEU A 104 1.25 17.26 17.42
N PRO A 105 2.35 16.51 17.54
CA PRO A 105 3.69 17.09 17.64
C PRO A 105 3.98 18.01 16.45
N GLU A 106 4.74 19.08 16.67
CA GLU A 106 5.08 20.09 15.64
C GLU A 106 5.71 19.45 14.39
N GLU A 107 6.68 18.55 14.57
CA GLU A 107 7.34 17.83 13.46
C GLU A 107 6.34 17.04 12.58
N ASP A 108 5.42 16.32 13.22
CA ASP A 108 4.42 15.51 12.52
C ASP A 108 3.38 16.40 11.82
N TYR A 109 3.06 17.55 12.41
CA TYR A 109 2.13 18.53 11.86
C TYR A 109 2.71 19.23 10.62
N GLU A 110 3.97 19.64 10.65
CA GLU A 110 4.66 20.24 9.51
C GLU A 110 4.74 19.29 8.31
N LEU A 111 5.04 18.01 8.56
CA LEU A 111 5.01 16.98 7.52
C LEU A 111 3.62 16.87 6.88
N LEU A 112 2.56 16.94 7.69
CA LEU A 112 1.19 16.84 7.19
C LEU A 112 0.80 18.07 6.38
N LEU A 113 1.21 19.25 6.84
CA LEU A 113 1.02 20.49 6.11
C LEU A 113 1.76 20.50 4.77
N GLN A 114 3.01 20.05 4.73
CA GLN A 114 3.80 19.91 3.51
C GLN A 114 3.13 18.94 2.52
N TYR A 115 2.67 17.78 3.01
CA TYR A 115 1.94 16.81 2.22
C TYR A 115 0.64 17.37 1.61
N GLN A 116 -0.10 18.18 2.37
CA GLN A 116 -1.32 18.80 1.87
C GLN A 116 -1.03 19.90 0.83
N ARG A 117 0.06 20.66 1.03
CA ARG A 117 0.52 21.67 0.07
C ARG A 117 1.01 21.04 -1.23
N SER A 118 1.69 19.88 -1.19
CA SER A 118 2.15 19.20 -2.40
C SER A 118 1.02 18.68 -3.29
N LYS A 119 -0.18 18.48 -2.72
CA LYS A 119 -1.41 18.21 -3.48
C LYS A 119 -2.03 19.43 -4.18
N GLY A 120 -1.41 20.60 -4.03
CA GLY A 120 -1.91 21.87 -4.58
C GLY A 120 -3.06 22.47 -3.78
N GLN A 121 -3.33 21.98 -2.56
CA GLN A 121 -4.35 22.59 -1.70
C GLN A 121 -3.74 23.73 -0.88
N PRO A 122 -4.38 24.92 -0.80
CA PRO A 122 -3.82 26.12 -0.18
C PRO A 122 -3.94 26.09 1.35
N TRP A 123 -3.49 25.00 1.99
CA TRP A 123 -3.53 24.86 3.44
C TRP A 123 -2.49 25.74 4.12
N ARG A 124 -2.94 26.48 5.12
CA ARG A 124 -2.12 27.29 6.00
C ARG A 124 -1.90 26.62 7.34
N SER A 125 -0.77 26.95 7.96
CA SER A 125 -0.52 26.55 9.33
C SER A 125 -1.51 27.25 10.25
N TRP A 126 -1.95 26.57 11.30
CA TRP A 126 -2.68 27.18 12.41
C TRP A 126 -1.86 28.31 13.08
N LEU A 127 -0.54 28.20 13.07
CA LEU A 127 0.40 29.14 13.70
C LEU A 127 0.64 30.40 12.87
N ASP A 128 0.31 30.40 11.56
CA ASP A 128 0.56 31.54 10.67
C ASP A 128 -0.56 32.58 10.83
N LEU A 129 -0.37 33.50 11.78
CA LEU A 129 -1.22 34.67 12.01
C LEU A 129 -0.61 35.92 11.34
N PRO A 130 -1.42 36.84 10.75
CA PRO A 130 -2.88 36.85 10.69
C PRO A 130 -3.47 35.98 9.57
N GLN A 131 -4.62 35.36 9.86
CA GLN A 131 -5.33 34.49 8.92
C GLN A 131 -6.24 35.34 8.00
N PRO A 132 -6.11 35.22 6.67
CA PRO A 132 -7.03 35.90 5.76
C PRO A 132 -8.42 35.26 5.80
N HIS A 133 -9.46 36.05 5.51
CA HIS A 133 -10.83 35.57 5.47
C HIS A 133 -10.99 34.44 4.44
N GLY A 134 -11.54 33.30 4.87
CA GLY A 134 -11.73 32.12 4.02
C GLY A 134 -10.49 31.23 3.84
N ALA A 135 -9.42 31.45 4.60
CA ALA A 135 -8.25 30.58 4.58
C ALA A 135 -8.59 29.14 5.02
N LEU A 136 -8.07 28.15 4.28
CA LEU A 136 -8.11 26.75 4.70
C LEU A 136 -7.00 26.50 5.72
N ILE A 137 -7.38 26.30 6.97
CA ILE A 137 -6.44 26.09 8.08
C ILE A 137 -6.49 24.62 8.47
N LEU A 138 -5.32 24.00 8.54
CA LEU A 138 -5.21 22.62 8.99
C LEU A 138 -5.38 22.59 10.52
N PRO A 139 -6.32 21.80 11.07
CA PRO A 139 -6.48 21.71 12.52
C PRO A 139 -5.26 20.98 13.13
N PRO A 140 -4.72 21.46 14.27
CA PRO A 140 -3.59 20.82 14.94
C PRO A 140 -3.98 19.51 15.66
N ALA A 141 -5.28 19.30 15.88
CA ALA A 141 -5.79 18.20 16.67
C ALA A 141 -6.30 17.05 15.79
N VAL A 142 -5.86 15.82 16.10
CA VAL A 142 -6.14 14.61 15.31
C VAL A 142 -6.65 13.45 16.16
N LEU A 143 -7.45 12.59 15.54
CA LEU A 143 -7.87 11.33 16.13
C LEU A 143 -6.84 10.23 15.85
N TYR A 144 -6.27 9.66 16.91
CA TYR A 144 -5.34 8.54 16.81
C TYR A 144 -6.09 7.22 16.69
N SER A 145 -6.11 6.61 15.51
CA SER A 145 -6.76 5.30 15.31
C SER A 145 -5.78 4.14 15.52
N ARG A 146 -6.16 3.11 16.29
CA ARG A 146 -5.28 1.95 16.54
C ARG A 146 -5.15 1.05 15.31
N HIS A 147 -6.21 0.97 14.53
CA HIS A 147 -6.31 0.14 13.35
C HIS A 147 -7.22 0.79 12.31
N PHE A 148 -6.96 0.53 11.04
CA PHE A 148 -7.80 0.98 9.95
C PHE A 148 -8.06 -0.20 9.00
N LYS A 149 -9.32 -0.37 8.60
CA LYS A 149 -9.72 -1.45 7.70
C LYS A 149 -9.93 -0.89 6.29
N ILE A 150 -9.32 -1.54 5.30
CA ILE A 150 -9.53 -1.29 3.87
C ILE A 150 -9.95 -2.63 3.27
N GLY A 151 -11.21 -2.75 2.84
CA GLY A 151 -11.79 -4.03 2.47
C GLY A 151 -11.64 -5.06 3.60
N ASP A 152 -11.08 -6.23 3.27
CA ASP A 152 -10.83 -7.32 4.21
C ASP A 152 -9.48 -7.17 4.96
N HIS A 153 -8.70 -6.13 4.66
CA HIS A 153 -7.37 -5.94 5.22
C HIS A 153 -7.38 -4.96 6.40
N THR A 154 -6.73 -5.35 7.50
CA THR A 154 -6.61 -4.51 8.70
C THR A 154 -5.18 -4.04 8.90
N PHE A 155 -4.98 -2.74 8.73
CA PHE A 155 -3.73 -2.03 8.98
C PHE A 155 -3.66 -1.57 10.43
N SER A 156 -2.49 -1.65 11.03
CA SER A 156 -2.29 -1.27 12.43
C SER A 156 -0.96 -0.59 12.63
N ARG A 157 -0.82 0.12 13.74
CA ARG A 157 0.45 0.71 14.16
C ARG A 157 1.47 -0.36 14.54
N ILE A 158 2.75 -0.08 14.33
CA ILE A 158 3.85 -0.99 14.71
C ILE A 158 3.84 -1.33 16.21
N LYS A 159 3.49 -0.36 17.06
CA LYS A 159 3.34 -0.54 18.52
C LYS A 159 2.21 -1.49 18.89
N SER A 160 1.15 -1.55 18.09
CA SER A 160 -0.01 -2.42 18.34
C SER A 160 0.21 -3.82 17.78
N ARG A 161 0.51 -3.94 16.48
CA ARG A 161 0.78 -5.23 15.83
C ARG A 161 1.84 -5.07 14.74
N LYS A 162 3.06 -5.56 15.02
CA LYS A 162 4.22 -5.49 14.11
C LYS A 162 3.98 -6.16 12.74
N LYS A 163 3.14 -7.19 12.66
CA LYS A 163 2.87 -7.90 11.39
C LYS A 163 2.03 -7.06 10.43
N ASN A 164 0.98 -6.43 10.95
CA ASN A 164 -0.01 -5.69 10.15
C ASN A 164 0.39 -4.22 9.92
N SER A 165 1.53 -3.79 10.47
CA SER A 165 2.06 -2.44 10.25
C SER A 165 2.95 -2.32 9.02
N ARG A 166 3.46 -3.43 8.48
CA ARG A 166 4.42 -3.41 7.37
C ARG A 166 3.69 -3.38 6.04
N ILE A 167 4.05 -2.41 5.19
CA ILE A 167 3.32 -2.12 3.97
C ILE A 167 4.25 -1.76 2.82
N GLN A 168 3.81 -2.12 1.61
CA GLN A 168 4.31 -1.58 0.36
C GLN A 168 3.33 -0.49 -0.08
N PHE A 169 3.84 0.66 -0.47
CA PHE A 169 3.04 1.81 -0.87
C PHE A 169 3.70 2.55 -2.03
N LYS A 170 2.92 3.37 -2.72
CA LYS A 170 3.41 4.31 -3.73
C LYS A 170 3.86 5.60 -3.06
N ASP A 171 4.97 6.16 -3.52
CA ASP A 171 5.37 7.47 -3.04
C ASP A 171 4.30 8.50 -3.45
N PRO A 172 3.83 9.36 -2.52
CA PRO A 172 2.87 10.41 -2.85
C PRO A 172 3.39 11.45 -3.85
N GLU A 173 4.70 11.71 -3.89
CA GLU A 173 5.29 12.66 -4.82
C GLU A 173 5.51 12.03 -6.20
N ASP A 174 5.94 10.77 -6.22
CA ASP A 174 6.15 10.00 -7.45
C ASP A 174 5.34 8.70 -7.44
N SER A 175 4.18 8.76 -8.09
CA SER A 175 3.23 7.64 -8.19
C SER A 175 3.77 6.37 -8.89
N THR A 176 4.93 6.46 -9.54
CA THR A 176 5.61 5.34 -10.21
C THR A 176 6.51 4.59 -9.24
N THR A 177 7.11 5.29 -8.28
CA THR A 177 8.03 4.68 -7.32
C THR A 177 7.28 3.92 -6.23
N ARG A 178 7.81 2.73 -5.91
CA ARG A 178 7.25 1.86 -4.87
C ARG A 178 8.19 1.86 -3.69
N CYS A 179 7.68 2.26 -2.55
CA CYS A 179 8.40 2.26 -1.29
C CYS A 179 7.90 1.15 -0.38
N THR A 180 8.76 0.81 0.58
CA THR A 180 8.47 -0.18 1.61
C THR A 180 8.76 0.43 2.97
N GLY A 181 7.88 0.20 3.94
CA GLY A 181 8.02 0.77 5.27
C GLY A 181 7.06 0.16 6.27
N TYR A 182 6.95 0.81 7.43
CA TYR A 182 5.96 0.45 8.44
C TYR A 182 5.20 1.65 8.98
N ILE A 183 3.95 1.41 9.35
CA ILE A 183 3.03 2.42 9.90
C ILE A 183 3.43 2.69 11.35
N ARG A 184 3.85 3.92 11.63
CA ARG A 184 4.14 4.42 12.99
C ARG A 184 2.84 4.81 13.68
N GLU A 185 2.09 5.74 13.07
CA GLU A 185 0.82 6.25 13.58
C GLU A 185 -0.25 6.30 12.46
N ILE A 186 -1.52 6.30 12.87
CA ILE A 186 -2.68 6.43 11.99
C ILE A 186 -3.53 7.58 12.53
N TRP A 187 -3.80 8.56 11.69
CA TRP A 187 -4.53 9.76 12.03
C TRP A 187 -5.83 9.85 11.24
N GLN A 188 -6.88 10.38 11.88
CA GLN A 188 -8.12 10.74 11.21
C GLN A 188 -8.40 12.21 11.51
N ILE A 189 -8.59 12.98 10.44
CA ILE A 189 -8.73 14.44 10.50
C ILE A 189 -10.00 14.82 9.74
N PRO A 190 -10.90 15.60 10.33
CA PRO A 190 -12.01 16.20 9.61
C PRO A 190 -11.45 17.31 8.70
N VAL A 191 -11.44 17.05 7.39
CA VAL A 191 -10.98 17.96 6.35
C VAL A 191 -12.17 18.27 5.44
N HIS A 192 -12.57 19.54 5.32
CA HIS A 192 -13.74 19.96 4.52
C HIS A 192 -15.02 19.16 4.84
N ASN A 193 -15.30 18.94 6.12
CA ASN A 193 -16.43 18.12 6.58
C ASN A 193 -16.38 16.64 6.14
N TYR A 194 -15.21 16.13 5.75
CA TYR A 194 -14.99 14.70 5.51
C TYR A 194 -13.93 14.15 6.46
N LEU A 195 -14.14 12.94 6.97
CA LEU A 195 -13.13 12.27 7.79
C LEU A 195 -12.08 11.65 6.85
N GLN A 196 -10.94 12.31 6.74
CA GLN A 196 -9.81 11.82 5.95
C GLN A 196 -8.83 11.08 6.86
N THR A 197 -8.37 9.92 6.40
CA THR A 197 -7.41 9.10 7.14
C THR A 197 -6.02 9.26 6.53
N PHE A 198 -5.03 9.48 7.40
CA PHE A 198 -3.61 9.59 7.05
C PHE A 198 -2.80 8.55 7.82
N PHE A 199 -1.72 8.10 7.20
CA PHE A 199 -0.76 7.18 7.81
C PHE A 199 0.60 7.85 7.85
N LEU A 200 1.20 7.90 9.03
CA LEU A 200 2.61 8.24 9.19
C LEU A 200 3.42 6.96 9.02
N VAL A 201 4.24 6.92 7.97
CA VAL A 201 5.02 5.74 7.59
C VAL A 201 6.49 6.05 7.66
N GLU A 202 7.25 5.18 8.30
CA GLU A 202 8.70 5.22 8.27
C GLU A 202 9.22 4.28 7.17
N LYS A 203 9.99 4.83 6.24
CA LYS A 203 10.58 4.08 5.13
C LYS A 203 11.66 3.13 5.65
N TYR A 204 11.82 1.95 5.06
CA TYR A 204 12.96 1.09 5.40
C TYR A 204 14.28 1.68 4.88
N LYS A 205 15.33 1.61 5.70
CA LYS A 205 16.66 2.06 5.30
C LYS A 205 17.29 1.06 4.31
N PRO A 206 17.66 1.50 3.09
CA PRO A 206 18.33 0.61 2.14
C PRO A 206 19.70 0.20 2.69
N LEU A 207 20.14 -1.00 2.33
CA LEU A 207 21.51 -1.44 2.61
C LEU A 207 22.50 -0.74 1.68
N ALA A 208 23.76 -0.64 2.11
CA ALA A 208 24.83 -0.15 1.23
C ALA A 208 25.00 -1.07 0.02
N LEU A 209 25.37 -0.52 -1.14
CA LEU A 209 25.45 -1.26 -2.41
C LEU A 209 26.32 -2.53 -2.31
N GLY A 210 27.47 -2.43 -1.66
CA GLY A 210 28.36 -3.58 -1.44
C GLY A 210 27.78 -4.67 -0.52
N ALA A 211 26.82 -4.34 0.34
CA ALA A 211 26.10 -5.32 1.15
C ALA A 211 24.91 -5.94 0.38
N ILE A 212 24.24 -5.16 -0.47
CA ILE A 212 23.16 -5.66 -1.34
C ILE A 212 23.68 -6.75 -2.28
N GLN A 213 24.84 -6.54 -2.89
CA GLN A 213 25.46 -7.52 -3.80
C GLN A 213 25.77 -8.86 -3.13
N LYS A 214 26.01 -8.89 -1.81
CA LYS A 214 26.21 -10.13 -1.06
C LYS A 214 24.92 -10.92 -0.85
N THR A 215 23.77 -10.26 -1.00
CA THR A 215 22.47 -10.92 -0.81
C THR A 215 22.03 -11.63 -2.08
N PRO A 216 21.42 -12.83 -1.97
CA PRO A 216 20.93 -13.58 -3.13
C PRO A 216 19.78 -12.86 -3.85
N TYR A 217 19.14 -11.89 -3.19
CA TYR A 217 17.99 -11.18 -3.72
C TYR A 217 18.35 -10.14 -4.79
N HIS A 218 19.62 -9.74 -4.90
CA HIS A 218 20.04 -8.80 -5.93
C HIS A 218 20.02 -9.42 -7.33
N SER A 219 20.44 -10.68 -7.46
CA SER A 219 20.42 -11.42 -8.73
C SER A 219 19.07 -12.07 -9.01
N LEU A 220 18.24 -12.29 -7.97
CA LEU A 220 17.00 -13.06 -8.05
C LEU A 220 15.75 -12.18 -7.89
N ASN A 221 15.52 -11.30 -8.86
CA ASN A 221 14.36 -10.37 -8.86
C ASN A 221 12.99 -11.05 -8.81
N LEU A 222 12.88 -12.31 -9.24
CA LEU A 222 11.63 -13.09 -9.24
C LEU A 222 11.08 -13.35 -7.83
N PHE A 223 11.94 -13.28 -6.80
CA PHE A 223 11.54 -13.52 -5.41
C PHE A 223 10.72 -12.40 -4.80
N GLN A 224 10.69 -11.23 -5.43
CA GLN A 224 9.96 -10.05 -4.94
C GLN A 224 10.33 -9.75 -3.48
N ALA A 225 11.63 -9.85 -3.19
CA ALA A 225 12.20 -9.68 -1.87
C ALA A 225 13.46 -8.85 -1.95
N THR A 226 13.73 -8.05 -0.91
CA THR A 226 15.00 -7.33 -0.73
C THR A 226 15.40 -7.38 0.73
N ALA A 227 16.70 -7.23 0.97
CA ALA A 227 17.23 -7.04 2.31
C ALA A 227 17.34 -5.53 2.61
N VAL A 228 16.86 -5.13 3.77
CA VAL A 228 16.93 -3.76 4.31
C VAL A 228 17.60 -3.77 5.68
N SER A 229 18.10 -2.62 6.13
CA SER A 229 18.65 -2.51 7.48
C SER A 229 17.56 -2.64 8.53
N THR A 230 17.90 -3.17 9.71
CA THR A 230 17.04 -3.13 10.90
C THR A 230 17.07 -1.78 11.61
N ASP A 231 18.06 -0.94 11.30
CA ASP A 231 18.21 0.38 11.91
C ASP A 231 17.06 1.31 11.46
N PRO A 232 16.56 2.19 12.35
CA PRO A 232 15.57 3.20 11.97
C PRO A 232 16.14 4.10 10.88
N SER A 233 15.31 4.44 9.91
CA SER A 233 15.75 5.30 8.81
C SER A 233 15.60 6.78 9.17
N ASN A 234 14.72 7.10 10.12
CA ASN A 234 14.22 8.45 10.42
C ASN A 234 13.64 9.17 9.18
N ASN A 235 13.37 8.44 8.11
CA ASN A 235 12.76 8.97 6.89
C ASN A 235 11.25 8.72 6.96
N PHE A 236 10.52 9.75 7.37
CA PHE A 236 9.06 9.71 7.48
C PHE A 236 8.39 10.22 6.21
N CYS A 237 7.26 9.62 5.88
CA CYS A 237 6.38 10.10 4.82
C CYS A 237 4.92 9.92 5.22
N ILE A 238 4.07 10.83 4.77
CA ILE A 238 2.63 10.74 4.98
C ILE A 238 1.98 10.15 3.74
N ILE A 239 1.13 9.16 3.96
CA ILE A 239 0.37 8.53 2.90
C ILE A 239 -1.10 8.42 3.25
N GLU A 240 -1.92 8.20 2.24
CA GLU A 240 -3.34 7.96 2.37
C GLU A 240 -3.68 6.50 2.07
N PRO A 241 -4.91 6.03 2.42
CA PRO A 241 -5.34 4.66 2.15
C PRO A 241 -5.07 4.20 0.71
N HIS A 242 -5.27 5.09 -0.26
CA HIS A 242 -5.14 4.77 -1.69
C HIS A 242 -3.70 4.62 -2.20
N HIS A 243 -2.71 5.06 -1.41
CA HIS A 243 -1.30 4.85 -1.72
C HIS A 243 -0.81 3.47 -1.29
N ILE A 244 -1.51 2.81 -0.37
CA ILE A 244 -1.15 1.49 0.14
C ILE A 244 -1.43 0.45 -0.95
N LEU A 245 -0.40 -0.32 -1.30
CA LEU A 245 -0.53 -1.41 -2.27
C LEU A 245 -0.89 -2.71 -1.55
N THR A 246 -0.03 -3.15 -0.60
CA THR A 246 -0.21 -4.42 0.12
C THR A 246 0.54 -4.47 1.44
N HIS A 247 0.21 -5.48 2.26
CA HIS A 247 1.03 -5.87 3.41
C HIS A 247 2.34 -6.54 2.97
N LEU A 248 3.40 -6.25 3.72
CA LEU A 248 4.69 -6.91 3.55
C LEU A 248 4.85 -8.04 4.55
N THR A 249 5.46 -9.13 4.07
CA THR A 249 6.06 -10.11 4.96
C THR A 249 7.50 -9.72 5.21
N SER A 250 8.00 -9.99 6.41
CA SER A 250 9.39 -9.70 6.72
C SER A 250 9.98 -10.77 7.62
N TYR A 251 11.26 -11.06 7.42
CA TYR A 251 12.00 -12.04 8.16
C TYR A 251 13.28 -11.44 8.72
N TYR A 252 13.46 -11.51 10.04
CA TYR A 252 14.65 -11.01 10.72
C TYR A 252 15.83 -11.95 10.50
N ARG A 253 17.00 -11.41 10.17
CA ARG A 253 18.25 -12.17 10.04
C ARG A 253 19.32 -11.57 10.97
N PRO A 254 19.99 -12.41 11.77
CA PRO A 254 21.04 -11.94 12.67
C PRO A 254 22.26 -11.45 11.88
N LYS A 255 23.14 -10.72 12.58
CA LYS A 255 24.46 -10.34 12.07
C LYS A 255 25.24 -11.55 11.57
N GLY A 256 26.04 -11.36 10.52
CA GLY A 256 26.82 -12.40 9.83
C GLY A 256 26.07 -13.09 8.70
N THR A 257 24.74 -12.93 8.58
CA THR A 257 23.98 -13.50 7.47
C THR A 257 24.43 -12.89 6.14
N PHE A 258 24.70 -13.73 5.13
CA PHE A 258 25.24 -13.31 3.82
C PHE A 258 26.58 -12.55 3.92
N GLY A 259 27.35 -12.72 5.00
CA GLY A 259 28.60 -11.97 5.21
C GLY A 259 28.37 -10.47 5.49
N ILE A 260 27.18 -10.11 5.98
CA ILE A 260 26.83 -8.74 6.40
C ILE A 260 26.97 -8.65 7.92
N LEU A 261 27.80 -7.72 8.40
CA LEU A 261 28.11 -7.58 9.83
C LEU A 261 26.97 -6.98 10.67
N LYS A 262 25.93 -6.47 10.03
CA LYS A 262 24.75 -5.89 10.67
C LYS A 262 23.57 -6.87 10.61
N ALA A 263 22.64 -6.73 11.55
CA ALA A 263 21.35 -7.40 11.44
C ALA A 263 20.57 -6.80 10.26
N ILE A 264 19.85 -7.66 9.55
CA ILE A 264 19.09 -7.27 8.36
C ILE A 264 17.66 -7.78 8.47
N LEU A 265 16.76 -7.07 7.82
CA LEU A 265 15.38 -7.51 7.64
C LEU A 265 15.19 -7.85 6.16
N VAL A 266 14.80 -9.09 5.88
CA VAL A 266 14.40 -9.48 4.53
C VAL A 266 12.92 -9.15 4.40
N ILE A 267 12.57 -8.23 3.51
CA ILE A 267 11.19 -7.86 3.19
C ILE A 267 10.77 -8.55 1.91
N CYS A 268 9.54 -9.05 1.86
CA CYS A 268 8.98 -9.72 0.69
C CYS A 268 7.57 -9.18 0.41
N TRP A 269 7.39 -8.69 -0.82
CA TRP A 269 6.14 -8.14 -1.35
C TRP A 269 5.44 -9.08 -2.34
N ALA A 270 5.78 -10.38 -2.32
CA ALA A 270 5.11 -11.41 -3.13
C ALA A 270 3.58 -11.47 -2.93
N LEU A 271 3.09 -10.93 -1.81
CA LEU A 271 1.65 -10.80 -1.55
C LEU A 271 0.98 -9.72 -2.42
N ASN A 272 1.75 -8.92 -3.16
CA ASN A 272 1.23 -7.96 -4.12
C ASN A 272 0.63 -8.67 -5.34
N ARG A 273 -0.69 -8.90 -5.29
CA ARG A 273 -1.45 -9.60 -6.33
C ARG A 273 -1.82 -8.71 -7.52
N GLY A 274 -1.35 -7.46 -7.57
CA GLY A 274 -1.76 -6.46 -8.56
C GLY A 274 -3.21 -6.00 -8.42
N ARG A 275 -3.90 -6.42 -7.36
CA ARG A 275 -5.21 -5.92 -6.98
C ARG A 275 -4.98 -4.75 -6.03
N ARG A 276 -5.53 -3.57 -6.33
CA ARG A 276 -5.61 -2.49 -5.35
C ARG A 276 -6.50 -2.99 -4.21
N ALA A 277 -5.99 -2.87 -2.98
CA ALA A 277 -6.77 -3.13 -1.76
C ALA A 277 -7.91 -2.11 -1.63
#